data_AF-A0A6V7LBB0-F1
#
_entry.id   AF-A0A6V7LBB0-F1
#
_cell.length_a   1.000
_cell.length_b   1.000
_cell.length_c   1.000
_cell.angle_alpha   90.00
_cell.angle_beta   90.00
_cell.angle_gamma   90.00
#
_symmetry.space_group_name_H-M   'P 1'
#
loop_
_entity.id
_entity.type
_entity.pdbx_description
1 polymer ?
#
loop_
_entity_poly.entity_id
_entity_poly.type
_entity_poly.pdbx_seq_one_letter_code
_entity_poly.pdbx_strand_id
1 'polypeptide(L)' 'VYQRGVINPMINMEQLWKDYMAFEQNINPIIAEKMAIERSRDYMNARRVAKELEAVTRGLNRGAPSVPPTGHPEEIRQ' A
#
# COMPACT_ATOMS: atom_id res chain seq x y z
N VAL A 1 9.21 11.52 -1.28
CA VAL A 1 8.64 10.37 -0.54
C VAL A 1 7.24 10.00 -1.06
N TYR A 2 6.29 10.95 -1.09
CA TYR A 2 4.92 10.70 -1.60
C TYR A 2 4.86 10.05 -2.99
N GLN A 3 5.62 10.55 -3.97
CA GLN A 3 5.61 9.97 -5.32
C GLN A 3 6.03 8.49 -5.37
N ARG A 4 6.92 8.05 -4.47
CA ARG A 4 7.28 6.63 -4.36
C ARG A 4 6.25 5.82 -3.56
N GLY A 5 5.61 6.44 -2.57
CA GLY A 5 4.59 5.76 -1.76
C GLY A 5 3.29 5.50 -2.52
N VAL A 6 2.87 6.43 -3.39
CA VAL A 6 1.64 6.33 -4.20
C VAL A 6 1.70 5.20 -5.24
N ILE A 7 2.88 4.66 -5.54
CA ILE A 7 3.05 3.50 -6.43
C ILE A 7 3.32 2.19 -5.69
N ASN A 8 3.52 2.24 -4.36
CA ASN A 8 3.82 1.07 -3.56
C ASN A 8 2.52 0.52 -2.95
N PRO A 9 2.14 -0.75 -3.22
CA PRO A 9 0.97 -1.36 -2.62
C PRO A 9 1.14 -1.50 -1.09
N MET A 10 0.36 -0.73 -0.33
CA MET A 10 0.40 -0.72 1.14
C MET A 10 -0.98 -0.43 1.75
N ILE A 11 -1.13 -0.78 3.03
CA ILE A 11 -2.32 -0.44 3.81
C ILE A 11 -2.44 1.09 3.92
N ASN A 12 -3.68 1.60 3.96
CA ASN A 12 -4.00 3.04 4.06
C ASN A 12 -3.54 3.90 2.86
N MET A 13 -3.46 3.31 1.67
CA MET A 13 -3.08 4.02 0.46
C MET A 13 -3.98 5.22 0.12
N GLU A 14 -5.27 5.15 0.45
CA GLU A 14 -6.22 6.25 0.23
C GLU A 14 -5.89 7.49 1.08
N GLN A 15 -5.42 7.28 2.31
CA GLN A 15 -4.97 8.37 3.18
C GLN A 15 -3.72 9.02 2.60
N LEU A 16 -2.74 8.21 2.19
CA LEU A 16 -1.51 8.71 1.57
C LEU A 16 -1.80 9.54 0.31
N TRP A 17 -2.74 9.11 -0.52
CA TRP A 17 -3.15 9.85 -1.72
C TRP A 17 -3.82 11.18 -1.38
N LYS A 18 -4.71 11.21 -0.37
CA LYS A 18 -5.32 12.46 0.11
C LYS A 18 -4.27 13.44 0.61
N ASP A 19 -3.31 12.97 1.41
CA ASP A 19 -2.24 13.80 1.96
C ASP A 19 -1.32 14.34 0.84
N TYR A 20 -1.03 13.52 -0.18
CA TYR A 20 -0.28 13.95 -1.36
C TYR A 20 -1.01 15.04 -2.16
N MET A 21 -2.33 14.87 -2.39
CA MET A 21 -3.14 15.88 -3.07
C MET A 21 -3.16 17.22 -2.30
N ALA A 22 -3.32 17.16 -0.98
CA ALA A 22 -3.27 18.34 -0.12
C ALA A 22 -1.88 19.01 -0.14
N PHE A 23 -0.81 18.21 -0.18
CA PHE A 23 0.55 18.71 -0.30
C PHE A 23 0.80 19.45 -1.62
N GLU A 24 0.43 18.85 -2.76
CA GLU A 24 0.57 19.48 -4.09
C GLU A 24 -0.25 20.78 -4.18
N GLN A 25 -1.48 20.77 -3.64
CA GLN A 25 -2.35 21.95 -3.62
C GLN A 25 -1.77 23.09 -2.77
N ASN A 26 -1.13 22.79 -1.64
CA ASN A 26 -0.52 23.79 -0.77
C ASN A 26 0.78 24.37 -1.36
N ILE A 27 1.51 23.60 -2.17
CA ILE A 27 2.74 24.08 -2.81
C ILE A 27 2.42 24.97 -4.01
N ASN A 28 1.63 24.45 -4.96
CA ASN A 28 1.29 25.20 -6.16
C ASN A 28 -0.02 24.66 -6.79
N PRO A 29 -1.15 25.34 -6.56
CA PRO A 29 -2.45 24.99 -7.12
C PRO A 29 -2.47 24.84 -8.65
N ILE A 30 -1.64 25.60 -9.37
CA ILE A 30 -1.68 25.66 -10.85
C ILE A 30 -1.19 24.33 -11.45
N ILE A 31 -0.22 23.68 -10.82
CA ILE A 31 0.36 22.42 -11.31
C ILE A 31 -0.16 21.18 -10.59
N ALA A 32 -0.87 21.36 -9.46
CA ALA A 32 -1.36 20.27 -8.63
C ALA A 32 -2.25 19.29 -9.42
N GLU A 33 -3.14 19.81 -10.27
CA GLU A 33 -4.01 18.99 -11.11
C GLU A 33 -3.21 18.13 -12.11
N LYS A 34 -2.20 18.72 -12.76
CA LYS A 34 -1.31 17.98 -13.67
C LYS A 34 -0.57 16.86 -12.94
N MET A 35 0.00 17.16 -11.76
CA MET A 35 0.72 16.17 -10.94
C MET A 35 -0.19 15.02 -10.48
N ALA A 36 -1.46 15.32 -10.19
CA ALA A 36 -2.46 14.31 -9.84
C ALA A 36 -2.78 13.40 -11.03
N ILE A 37 -3.02 13.97 -12.21
CA ILE A 37 -3.36 13.22 -13.43
C ILE A 37 -2.22 12.28 -13.83
N GLU A 38 -0.97 12.75 -13.79
CA GLU A 38 0.21 11.95 -14.14
C GLU A 38 0.39 10.72 -13.25
N ARG A 39 -0.08 10.77 -11.99
CA ARG A 39 0.08 9.68 -11.01
C ARG A 39 -1.19 8.87 -10.74
N SER A 40 -2.34 9.33 -11.21
CA SER A 40 -3.65 8.71 -10.94
C SER A 40 -3.72 7.25 -11.42
N ARG A 41 -3.17 6.94 -12.61
CA ARG A 41 -3.16 5.57 -13.16
C ARG A 41 -2.39 4.61 -12.26
N ASP A 42 -1.17 4.99 -11.86
CA ASP A 42 -0.31 4.15 -11.04
C ASP A 42 -0.89 3.98 -9.63
N TYR A 43 -1.43 5.06 -9.06
CA TYR A 43 -2.18 5.02 -7.80
C TYR A 43 -3.32 4.01 -7.84
N MET A 44 -4.15 4.04 -8.89
CA MET A 44 -5.28 3.13 -9.02
C MET A 44 -4.84 1.66 -9.12
N ASN A 45 -3.75 1.41 -9.84
CA ASN A 45 -3.19 0.06 -9.92
C ASN A 45 -2.64 -0.41 -8.57
N ALA A 46 -1.82 0.41 -7.91
CA ALA A 46 -1.24 0.04 -6.62
C ALA A 46 -2.32 -0.10 -5.52
N ARG A 47 -3.42 0.67 -5.58
CA ARG A 47 -4.57 0.51 -4.66
C ARG A 47 -5.30 -0.81 -4.86
N ARG A 48 -5.48 -1.23 -6.11
CA ARG A 48 -6.06 -2.55 -6.43
C ARG A 48 -5.17 -3.66 -5.88
N VAL A 49 -3.86 -3.61 -6.17
CA VAL A 49 -2.89 -4.61 -5.70
C VAL A 49 -2.79 -4.61 -4.17
N ALA A 50 -2.90 -3.46 -3.51
CA ALA A 50 -2.89 -3.40 -2.04
C ALA A 50 -4.05 -4.17 -1.41
N LYS A 51 -5.25 -4.12 -2.01
CA LYS A 51 -6.42 -4.91 -1.56
C LYS A 51 -6.20 -6.41 -1.77
N GLU A 52 -5.63 -6.80 -2.91
CA GLU A 52 -5.28 -8.19 -3.19
C GLU A 52 -4.23 -8.71 -2.19
N LEU A 53 -3.21 -7.91 -1.92
CA LEU A 53 -2.17 -8.19 -0.94
C LEU A 53 -2.74 -8.34 0.47
N GLU A 54 -3.67 -7.47 0.88
CA GLU A 54 -4.34 -7.57 2.16
C GLU A 54 -5.17 -8.86 2.27
N ALA A 55 -5.89 -9.24 1.22
CA ALA A 55 -6.69 -10.45 1.20
C ALA A 55 -5.85 -11.72 1.41
N VAL A 56 -4.68 -11.81 0.77
CA VAL A 56 -3.79 -12.98 0.90
C VAL A 56 -2.95 -12.95 2.18
N THR A 57 -2.66 -11.78 2.74
CA THR A 57 -1.77 -11.65 3.92
C THR A 57 -2.51 -11.54 5.26
N ARG A 58 -3.84 -11.39 5.28
CA ARG A 58 -4.62 -11.24 6.52
C ARG A 58 -4.54 -12.46 7.44
N GLY A 59 -4.45 -13.66 6.87
CA GLY A 59 -4.39 -14.92 7.62
C GLY A 59 -3.00 -15.28 8.16
N LEU A 60 -1.96 -14.55 7.78
CA LEU A 60 -0.58 -14.88 8.15
C LEU A 60 -0.28 -14.50 9.60
N ASN A 61 0.26 -15.44 10.37
CA ASN A 61 0.82 -15.15 11.69
C ASN A 61 2.18 -14.45 11.54
N ARG A 62 2.17 -13.12 11.64
CA ARG A 62 3.38 -12.28 11.53
C ARG A 62 4.23 -12.23 12.81
N GLY A 63 3.75 -12.82 13.90
CA GLY A 63 4.44 -12.89 15.19
C GLY A 63 5.08 -14.25 15.48
N ALA A 64 5.00 -15.21 14.54
CA ALA A 64 5.59 -16.54 14.73
C ALA A 64 7.13 -16.44 14.82
N PRO A 65 7.77 -17.09 15.82
CA PRO A 65 9.21 -17.14 15.91
C PRO A 65 9.80 -17.98 14.75
N SER A 66 10.98 -17.62 14.27
CA SER A 66 11.68 -18.41 13.25
C SER A 66 12.25 -19.68 13.87
N VAL A 67 11.48 -20.76 13.82
CA VAL A 67 11.86 -22.09 14.30
C VAL A 67 11.92 -23.09 13.14
N PRO A 68 12.79 -24.12 13.21
CA PRO A 68 12.81 -25.17 12.20
C PRO A 68 11.48 -25.94 12.18
N PRO A 69 11.07 -26.54 11.04
CA PRO A 69 9.80 -27.25 10.94
C PRO A 69 9.74 -28.40 11.95
N THR A 70 8.81 -28.33 12.89
CA THR A 70 8.60 -29.38 13.91
C THR A 70 7.41 -30.28 13.59
N GLY A 71 6.59 -29.91 12.58
CA GLY A 71 5.40 -30.65 12.20
C GLY A 71 4.19 -30.33 13.07
N HIS A 72 4.22 -29.22 13.81
CA HIS A 72 3.10 -28.80 14.64
C HIS A 72 1.88 -28.49 13.75
N PRO A 73 0.64 -28.85 14.14
CA PRO A 73 -0.55 -28.64 13.32
C PRO A 73 -0.78 -27.19 12.90
N GLU A 74 -0.26 -26.23 13.67
CA GLU A 74 -0.31 -24.80 13.35
C GLU A 74 0.63 -24.42 12.21
N GLU A 75 1.81 -25.06 12.08
CA GLU A 75 2.74 -24.85 10.96
C GLU A 75 2.15 -25.34 9.63
N ILE A 76 1.34 -26.41 9.67
CA ILE A 76 0.71 -27.03 8.48
C ILE A 76 -0.45 -26.18 7.95
N ARG A 77 -1.05 -25.32 8.79
CA ARG A 77 -2.21 -24.50 8.45
C ARG A 77 -1.85 -23.09 7.96
N GLN A 78 -0.57 -22.72 8.00
CA GLN A 78 -0.05 -21.47 7.43
C GLN A 78 0.23 -21.62 5.94
#